data_AF-A0A2M6W8Q7-F1
#
_entry.id   AF-A0A2M6W8Q7-F1
#
_cell.length_a   1.000
_cell.length_b   1.000
_cell.length_c   1.000
_cell.angle_alpha   90.00
_cell.angle_beta   90.00
_cell.angle_gamma   90.00
#
_symmetry.space_group_name_H-M   'P 1'
#
loop_
_entity.id
_entity.type
_entity.pdbx_description
1 polymer ?
#
loop_
_entity_poly.entity_id
_entity_poly.type
_entity_poly.pdbx_seq_one_letter_code
_entity_poly.pdbx_strand_id
1 'polypeptide(L)' 'MARPRDISEITISNKTGKSSFEWNLIIDKFNKPPKGHTEIAKHLREAYKVNPWWAQALTNRYEWERKLRNS' A
#
# COMPACT_ATOMS: atom_id res chain seq x y z
N MET A 1 18.85 6.02 2.00
CA MET A 1 17.48 5.81 2.51
C MET A 1 17.01 4.43 2.06
N ALA A 2 16.90 3.46 2.97
CA ALA A 2 16.53 2.08 2.61
C ALA A 2 15.05 2.01 2.22
N ARG A 3 14.73 1.31 1.11
CA ARG A 3 13.33 1.08 0.71
C ARG A 3 12.62 0.30 1.84
N PRO A 4 11.40 0.68 2.26
CA PRO A 4 10.60 -0.18 3.12
C PRO A 4 10.48 -1.52 2.42
N ARG A 5 10.98 -2.60 3.05
CA ARG A 5 11.20 -3.96 2.50
C ARG A 5 11.10 -4.04 0.97
N ASP A 6 12.21 -4.30 0.28
CA ASP A 6 12.20 -4.64 -1.15
C ASP A 6 11.44 -5.97 -1.38
N ILE A 7 10.11 -5.90 -1.39
CA ILE A 7 9.22 -6.99 -1.73
C ILE A 7 8.99 -6.93 -3.23
N SER A 8 9.31 -8.01 -3.94
CA SER A 8 9.17 -8.06 -5.39
C SER A 8 7.71 -7.95 -5.83
N GLU A 9 7.47 -7.36 -7.01
CA GLU A 9 6.13 -7.25 -7.61
C GLU A 9 5.40 -8.60 -7.68
N ILE A 10 6.14 -9.65 -8.03
CA ILE A 10 5.63 -11.02 -8.12
C ILE A 10 5.11 -11.48 -6.76
N THR A 11 5.84 -11.20 -5.67
CA THR A 11 5.42 -11.58 -4.33
C THR A 11 4.18 -10.80 -3.89
N ILE A 12 4.12 -9.49 -4.19
CA ILE A 12 2.94 -8.66 -3.89
C ILE A 12 1.71 -9.24 -4.60
N SER A 13 1.81 -9.47 -5.90
CA SER A 13 0.72 -10.02 -6.71
C SER A 13 0.26 -11.39 -6.19
N ASN A 14 1.20 -12.31 -5.96
CA ASN A 14 0.88 -13.66 -5.48
C ASN A 14 0.24 -13.69 -4.09
N LYS A 15 0.56 -12.74 -3.21
CA LYS A 15 0.08 -12.75 -1.82
C LYS A 15 -1.15 -11.88 -1.58
N THR A 16 -1.38 -10.89 -2.44
CA THR A 16 -2.46 -9.91 -2.27
C THR A 16 -3.49 -9.97 -3.39
N GLY A 17 -3.18 -10.66 -4.50
CA GLY A 17 -4.06 -10.81 -5.65
C GLY A 17 -4.11 -9.58 -6.57
N LYS A 18 -3.29 -8.55 -6.32
CA LYS A 18 -3.19 -7.36 -7.18
C LYS A 18 -1.74 -6.90 -7.30
N SER A 19 -1.45 -6.27 -8.43
CA SER A 19 -0.18 -5.59 -8.63
C SER A 19 -0.03 -4.43 -7.65
N SER A 20 1.22 -4.01 -7.42
CA SER A 20 1.47 -2.90 -6.53
C SER A 20 0.91 -1.57 -7.07
N PHE A 21 0.89 -1.41 -8.39
CA PHE A 21 0.28 -0.27 -9.08
C PHE A 21 -1.24 -0.18 -8.81
N GLU A 22 -1.96 -1.30 -8.91
CA GLU A 22 -3.39 -1.35 -8.59
C GLU A 22 -3.65 -0.98 -7.13
N TRP A 23 -2.82 -1.47 -6.20
CA TRP A 23 -2.93 -1.08 -4.80
C TRP A 23 -2.72 0.41 -4.60
N ASN A 24 -1.72 1.00 -5.25
CA ASN A 24 -1.50 2.43 -5.19
C ASN A 24 -2.72 3.23 -5.68
N LEU A 25 -3.39 2.81 -6.75
CA LEU A 25 -4.61 3.46 -7.22
C LEU A 25 -5.77 3.34 -6.23
N ILE A 26 -5.95 2.16 -5.63
CA ILE A 26 -6.96 1.91 -4.60
C ILE A 26 -6.72 2.82 -3.39
N ILE A 27 -5.47 2.84 -2.91
CA ILE A 27 -5.07 3.63 -1.74
C ILE A 27 -5.18 5.13 -2.06
N ASP A 28 -4.73 5.58 -3.22
CA ASP A 28 -4.80 7.00 -3.63
C ASP A 28 -6.25 7.49 -3.71
N LYS A 29 -7.16 6.66 -4.25
CA LYS A 29 -8.59 6.99 -4.30
C LYS A 29 -9.21 7.08 -2.90
N PHE A 30 -8.86 6.16 -2.00
CA PHE A 30 -9.39 6.16 -0.63
C PHE A 30 -8.81 7.30 0.22
N ASN A 31 -7.52 7.61 0.05
CA ASN A 31 -6.78 8.61 0.81
C ASN A 31 -6.93 10.03 0.22
N LYS A 32 -8.03 10.29 -0.49
CA LYS A 32 -8.46 11.61 -0.96
C LYS A 32 -9.83 11.94 -0.36
N PRO A 33 -9.91 12.85 0.64
CA PRO A 33 -8.82 13.61 1.26
C PRO A 33 -7.87 12.72 2.10
N PRO A 34 -6.65 13.20 2.45
CA PRO A 34 -5.70 12.42 3.23
C PRO A 34 -6.29 11.94 4.57
N LYS A 35 -6.33 10.63 4.75
CA LYS A 35 -6.81 9.95 5.98
C LYS A 35 -5.67 9.44 6.86
N GLY A 36 -4.51 9.18 6.25
CA GLY A 36 -3.29 8.76 6.95
C GLY A 36 -3.12 7.24 7.04
N HIS A 37 -1.92 6.84 7.49
CA HIS A 37 -1.44 5.45 7.50
C HIS A 37 -2.44 4.44 8.10
N THR A 38 -2.94 4.72 9.31
CA THR A 38 -3.83 3.80 10.05
C THR A 38 -5.12 3.50 9.28
N GLU A 39 -5.72 4.54 8.70
CA GLU A 39 -6.98 4.41 7.97
C GLU A 39 -6.78 3.67 6.65
N ILE A 40 -5.64 3.85 5.97
CA ILE A 40 -5.30 3.08 4.77
C ILE A 40 -5.17 1.60 5.11
N ALA A 41 -4.37 1.26 6.13
CA ALA A 41 -4.16 -0.13 6.54
C ALA A 41 -5.48 -0.79 6.98
N LYS A 42 -6.34 -0.05 7.69
CA LYS A 42 -7.69 -0.49 8.06
C LYS A 42 -8.56 -0.75 6.83
N HIS A 43 -8.59 0.17 5.87
CA HIS A 43 -9.36 0.02 4.64
C HIS A 43 -8.95 -1.22 3.83
N LEU A 44 -7.64 -1.47 3.69
CA LEU A 44 -7.13 -2.67 3.01
C LEU A 44 -7.57 -3.97 3.70
N ARG A 45 -7.59 -3.99 5.04
CA ARG A 45 -8.07 -5.14 5.80
C ARG A 45 -9.57 -5.34 5.70
N GLU A 46 -10.35 -4.27 5.83
CA GLU A 46 -11.80 -4.37 5.97
C GLU A 46 -12.49 -4.53 4.62
N ALA A 47 -12.14 -3.69 3.64
CA ALA A 47 -12.77 -3.67 2.32
C ALA A 47 -12.18 -4.74 1.37
N TYR A 48 -10.87 -4.99 1.46
CA TYR A 48 -10.17 -5.89 0.53
C TYR A 48 -9.66 -7.18 1.18
N LYS A 49 -9.93 -7.39 2.47
CA LYS A 49 -9.53 -8.60 3.23
C LYS A 49 -8.03 -8.91 3.15
N VAL A 50 -7.21 -7.87 2.93
CA VAL A 50 -5.75 -8.02 2.91
C VAL A 50 -5.28 -8.40 4.31
N ASN A 51 -4.37 -9.38 4.38
CA ASN A 51 -3.79 -9.80 5.66
C ASN A 51 -3.15 -8.59 6.39
N PRO A 52 -3.26 -8.48 7.74
CA PRO A 52 -2.78 -7.32 8.49
C PRO A 52 -1.33 -6.91 8.21
N TRP A 53 -0.43 -7.88 8.04
CA TRP A 53 0.96 -7.59 7.72
C TRP A 53 1.12 -6.99 6.32
N TRP A 54 0.40 -7.54 5.34
CA TRP A 54 0.40 -7.05 3.96
C TRP A 54 -0.23 -5.67 3.84
N ALA A 55 -1.27 -5.37 4.63
CA ALA A 55 -1.89 -4.05 4.67
C ALA A 55 -0.88 -2.98 5.14
N GLN A 56 -0.08 -3.26 6.17
CA GLN A 56 0.99 -2.35 6.61
C GLN A 56 2.10 -2.23 5.55
N ALA A 57 2.53 -3.34 4.95
CA ALA A 57 3.57 -3.35 3.93
C ALA A 57 3.18 -2.51 2.71
N LEU A 58 1.95 -2.68 2.20
CA LEU A 58 1.40 -1.89 1.09
C LEU A 58 1.31 -0.40 1.45
N THR A 59 0.85 -0.08 2.67
CA THR A 59 0.75 1.31 3.13
C THR A 59 2.13 1.98 3.19
N ASN A 60 3.13 1.33 3.79
CA ASN A 60 4.50 1.84 3.87
C ASN A 60 5.11 2.07 2.47
N ARG A 61 4.89 1.13 1.55
CA ARG A 61 5.37 1.24 0.18
C ARG A 61 4.72 2.40 -0.56
N TYR A 62 3.40 2.54 -0.45
CA TYR A 62 2.65 3.65 -1.03
C TYR A 62 3.17 5.01 -0.52
N GLU A 63 3.36 5.16 0.80
CA GLU A 63 3.86 6.39 1.40
C GLU A 63 5.28 6.73 0.93
N TRP A 64 6.15 5.72 0.79
CA TRP A 64 7.50 5.90 0.26
C TRP A 64 7.50 6.37 -1.18
N GLU A 65 6.71 5.74 -2.04
CA GLU A 65 6.63 6.11 -3.46
C GLU A 65 6.03 7.51 -3.65
N ARG A 66 5.10 7.93 -2.79
CA ARG A 66 4.58 9.30 -2.80
C ARG A 66 5.62 10.32 -2.34
N LYS A 67 6.44 9.99 -1.32
CA LYS A 67 7.57 10.84 -0.91
C LYS A 67 8.60 11.00 -2.02
N LEU A 68 8.92 9.94 -2.75
CA LEU A 68 9.84 10.00 -3.90
C LEU A 68 9.29 10.81 -5.07
N ARG A 69 7.97 10.79 -5.32
CA ARG A 69 7.34 11.56 -6.39
C ARG A 69 7.22 13.06 -6.09
N ASN A 70 7.31 13.44 -4.82
CA ASN A 70 7.19 14.81 -4.35
C ASN A 70 8.54 15.40 -3.88
N SER A 71 9.66 14.73 -4.18
CA SER A 71 11.03 15.17 -3.89
C SER A 71 11.73 15.56 -5.18
#